data_AF-X0Z3E4-F1
#
_entry.id   AF-X0Z3E4-F1
#
_cell.length_a   1.000
_cell.length_b   1.000
_cell.length_c   1.000
_cell.angle_alpha   90.00
_cell.angle_beta   90.00
_cell.angle_gamma   90.00
#
_symmetry.space_group_name_H-M   'P 1'
#
loop_
_entity.id
_entity.type
_entity.pdbx_description
1 polymer ?
#
loop_
_entity_poly.entity_id
_entity_poly.type
_entity_poly.pdbx_seq_one_letter_code
_entity_poly.pdbx_strand_id
1 'polypeptide(L)'
;GAVLVAVSFSLVLTASAQKTWDKGGSNGNWDEDSSWSPAGEPTATDDAIINNGATVTVNLSGEQAKTLVVGNATGAGHLEVNTGGVLDIQAGNGVNDTFIVGDGGTGTVVQTAGTVRGNWNGNPNLLLGNGTSGNGTYTISGGTLDSSEGNGSRGIIGDEGVGELNVSSTASVTFRGLTVGNSGSSADGTINQSGGTVNASLDVRLGVG
;
A
#
# COMPACT_ATOMS: atom_id res chain seq x y z
N GLY A 1 -5.70 59.35 14.85
CA GLY A 1 -6.48 58.14 15.11
C GLY A 1 -5.70 56.96 14.58
N ALA A 2 -5.50 55.92 15.40
CA ALA A 2 -4.82 54.71 14.97
C ALA A 2 -5.85 53.74 14.38
N VAL A 3 -5.63 53.27 13.15
CA VAL A 3 -6.46 52.27 12.49
C VAL A 3 -5.87 50.89 12.82
N LEU A 4 -6.68 50.03 13.44
CA LEU A 4 -6.35 48.64 13.68
C LEU A 4 -6.77 47.82 12.45
N VAL A 5 -5.81 47.20 11.76
CA VAL A 5 -6.07 46.25 10.67
C VAL A 5 -6.05 44.85 11.26
N ALA A 6 -7.22 44.20 11.31
CA ALA A 6 -7.31 42.79 11.66
C ALA A 6 -6.97 41.95 10.43
N VAL A 7 -5.89 41.18 10.49
CA VAL A 7 -5.54 40.19 9.47
C VAL A 7 -6.11 38.86 9.92
N SER A 8 -7.15 38.37 9.24
CA SER A 8 -7.70 37.04 9.47
C SER A 8 -6.82 35.99 8.77
N PHE A 9 -6.16 35.13 9.55
CA PHE A 9 -5.49 33.93 9.04
C PHE A 9 -6.51 32.77 9.05
N SER A 10 -6.90 32.31 7.86
CA SER A 10 -7.67 31.07 7.74
C SER A 10 -6.72 29.88 7.83
N LEU A 11 -6.83 29.12 8.92
CA LEU A 11 -6.15 27.83 9.05
C LEU A 11 -6.88 26.83 8.12
N VAL A 12 -6.32 26.57 6.94
CA VAL A 12 -6.80 25.48 6.08
C VAL A 12 -6.23 24.20 6.64
N LEU A 13 -7.05 23.43 7.35
CA LEU A 13 -6.75 22.03 7.66
C LEU A 13 -6.94 21.24 6.37
N THR A 14 -5.84 20.82 5.74
CA THR A 14 -5.89 19.84 4.64
C THR A 14 -6.30 18.50 5.24
N ALA A 15 -7.58 18.18 5.14
CA ALA A 15 -8.06 16.84 5.46
C ALA A 15 -7.56 15.86 4.40
N SER A 16 -7.19 14.64 4.82
CA SER A 16 -6.89 13.52 3.93
C SER A 16 -8.06 13.31 2.98
N ALA A 17 -7.86 13.45 1.66
CA ALA A 17 -8.90 13.16 0.69
C ALA A 17 -8.82 11.69 0.29
N GLN A 18 -9.94 10.98 0.33
CA GLN A 18 -10.02 9.65 -0.25
C GLN A 18 -10.11 9.79 -1.77
N LYS A 19 -9.21 9.12 -2.50
CA LYS A 19 -9.19 9.03 -3.96
C LYS A 19 -9.40 7.59 -4.39
N THR A 20 -10.50 7.33 -5.10
CA THR A 20 -10.83 5.99 -5.60
C THR A 20 -10.62 5.93 -7.11
N TRP A 21 -9.96 4.90 -7.62
CA TRP A 21 -9.84 4.68 -9.06
C TRP A 21 -11.24 4.48 -9.68
N ASP A 22 -11.63 5.35 -10.59
CA ASP A 22 -13.02 5.47 -11.06
C ASP A 22 -13.18 5.48 -12.58
N LYS A 23 -12.16 5.04 -13.32
CA LYS A 23 -12.15 4.91 -14.80
C LYS A 23 -13.12 3.86 -15.37
N GLY A 24 -14.28 3.65 -14.74
CA GLY A 24 -15.32 2.73 -15.16
C GLY A 24 -14.87 1.26 -15.22
N GLY A 25 -13.91 0.86 -14.39
CA GLY A 25 -13.28 -0.46 -14.44
C GLY A 25 -12.25 -0.63 -15.58
N SER A 26 -11.92 0.45 -16.30
CA SER A 26 -10.88 0.42 -17.33
C SER A 26 -9.49 0.56 -16.74
N ASN A 27 -8.52 -0.08 -17.38
CA ASN A 27 -7.11 0.02 -17.03
C ASN A 27 -6.55 1.41 -17.33
N GLY A 28 -5.48 1.80 -16.63
CA GLY A 28 -4.80 3.07 -16.84
C GLY A 28 -3.56 3.21 -15.97
N ASN A 29 -2.85 4.31 -16.19
CA ASN A 29 -1.67 4.66 -15.39
C ASN A 29 -2.07 5.49 -14.17
N TRP A 30 -1.33 5.36 -13.07
CA TRP A 30 -1.59 6.03 -11.80
C TRP A 30 -1.68 7.56 -11.96
N ASP A 31 -0.82 8.14 -12.81
CA ASP A 31 -0.70 9.58 -13.09
C ASP A 31 -1.85 10.15 -13.94
N GLU A 32 -2.85 9.35 -14.31
CA GLU A 32 -4.02 9.83 -15.03
C GLU A 32 -5.00 10.54 -14.09
N ASP A 33 -4.84 11.85 -13.91
CA ASP A 33 -5.71 12.70 -13.05
C ASP A 33 -7.21 12.40 -13.18
N SER A 34 -7.70 12.20 -14.40
CA SER A 34 -9.13 11.98 -14.68
C SER A 34 -9.64 10.58 -14.32
N SER A 35 -8.76 9.69 -13.89
CA SER A 35 -9.06 8.29 -13.55
C SER A 35 -9.27 8.06 -12.05
N TRP A 36 -9.20 9.13 -11.25
CA TRP A 36 -9.44 9.14 -9.81
C TRP A 36 -10.69 9.97 -9.45
N SER A 37 -11.41 9.53 -8.43
CA SER A 37 -12.51 10.27 -7.79
C SER A 37 -12.18 10.65 -6.36
N PRO A 38 -12.18 11.94 -5.99
CA PRO A 38 -12.27 13.10 -6.88
C PRO A 38 -11.04 13.24 -7.78
N ALA A 39 -11.21 13.89 -8.94
CA ALA A 39 -10.17 14.07 -9.96
C ALA A 39 -8.85 14.61 -9.41
N GLY A 40 -7.76 14.15 -10.02
CA GLY A 40 -6.37 14.42 -9.67
C GLY A 40 -5.65 13.16 -9.18
N GLU A 41 -4.37 13.03 -9.51
CA GLU A 41 -3.48 12.02 -8.96
C GLU A 41 -3.48 12.03 -7.42
N PRO A 42 -3.46 10.85 -6.75
CA PRO A 42 -3.19 10.78 -5.33
C PRO A 42 -1.81 11.31 -4.98
N THR A 43 -1.75 12.01 -3.87
CA THR A 43 -0.52 12.56 -3.30
C THR A 43 -0.24 11.95 -1.93
N ALA A 44 0.90 12.29 -1.31
CA ALA A 44 1.27 11.85 0.04
C ALA A 44 0.27 12.24 1.15
N THR A 45 -0.77 13.03 0.85
CA THR A 45 -1.84 13.36 1.79
C THR A 45 -3.15 12.61 1.53
N ASP A 46 -3.26 11.85 0.44
CA ASP A 46 -4.50 11.23 0.00
C ASP A 46 -4.57 9.74 0.32
N ASP A 47 -5.74 9.26 0.70
CA ASP A 47 -6.01 7.83 0.88
C ASP A 47 -6.46 7.24 -0.46
N ALA A 48 -5.59 6.45 -1.11
CA ALA A 48 -5.83 5.89 -2.44
C ALA A 48 -6.51 4.51 -2.36
N ILE A 49 -7.53 4.27 -3.19
CA ILE A 49 -8.28 3.01 -3.25
C ILE A 49 -8.40 2.52 -4.69
N ILE A 50 -8.03 1.26 -4.92
CA ILE A 50 -8.21 0.55 -6.19
C ILE A 50 -9.09 -0.66 -5.91
N ASN A 51 -10.37 -0.62 -6.29
CA ASN A 51 -11.33 -1.69 -5.94
C ASN A 51 -12.42 -1.91 -7.00
N ASN A 52 -12.19 -1.48 -8.25
CA ASN A 52 -13.17 -1.58 -9.33
C ASN A 52 -12.84 -2.66 -10.38
N GLY A 53 -11.89 -3.54 -10.09
CA GLY A 53 -11.41 -4.62 -10.97
C GLY A 53 -10.44 -4.18 -12.08
N ALA A 54 -10.18 -2.87 -12.22
CA ALA A 54 -9.19 -2.38 -13.18
C ALA A 54 -7.77 -2.73 -12.77
N THR A 55 -6.88 -2.79 -13.76
CA THR A 55 -5.43 -2.74 -13.58
C THR A 55 -4.96 -1.29 -13.57
N VAL A 56 -4.42 -0.85 -12.43
CA VAL A 56 -3.69 0.42 -12.33
C VAL A 56 -2.20 0.13 -12.48
N THR A 57 -1.53 0.83 -13.38
CA THR A 57 -0.09 0.71 -13.57
C THR A 57 0.65 1.85 -12.90
N VAL A 58 1.82 1.58 -12.34
CA VAL A 58 2.84 2.56 -11.93
C VAL A 58 4.10 2.29 -12.76
N ASN A 59 4.39 3.18 -13.69
CA ASN A 59 5.56 3.09 -14.58
C ASN A 59 6.41 4.37 -14.60
N LEU A 60 6.03 5.39 -13.82
CA LEU A 60 6.78 6.61 -13.59
C LEU A 60 7.21 6.71 -12.12
N SER A 61 8.15 7.62 -11.87
CA SER A 61 8.59 7.96 -10.51
C SER A 61 7.84 9.16 -9.98
N GLY A 62 7.62 9.21 -8.67
CA GLY A 62 6.99 10.36 -7.99
C GLY A 62 5.57 10.08 -7.51
N GLU A 63 5.02 8.92 -7.88
CA GLU A 63 3.71 8.46 -7.44
C GLU A 63 3.69 8.29 -5.92
N GLN A 64 2.67 8.86 -5.29
CA GLN A 64 2.56 8.89 -3.83
C GLN A 64 1.14 8.60 -3.37
N ALA A 65 1.01 8.04 -2.18
CA ALA A 65 -0.26 8.01 -1.44
C ALA A 65 0.02 8.05 0.05
N LYS A 66 -0.93 8.53 0.83
CA LYS A 66 -0.90 8.42 2.30
C LYS A 66 -1.16 6.98 2.75
N THR A 67 -2.27 6.43 2.29
CA THR A 67 -2.62 5.02 2.40
C THR A 67 -2.92 4.50 1.01
N LEU A 68 -2.72 3.20 0.80
CA LEU A 68 -3.16 2.54 -0.41
C LEU A 68 -3.88 1.25 -0.06
N VAL A 69 -5.10 1.10 -0.59
CA VAL A 69 -5.87 -0.15 -0.52
C VAL A 69 -6.07 -0.69 -1.93
N VAL A 70 -5.51 -1.87 -2.19
CA VAL A 70 -5.71 -2.62 -3.43
C VAL A 70 -6.66 -3.77 -3.12
N GLY A 71 -7.91 -3.63 -3.56
CA GLY A 71 -8.99 -4.56 -3.29
C GLY A 71 -9.52 -4.43 -1.86
N ASN A 72 -10.84 -4.30 -1.73
CA ASN A 72 -11.51 -4.25 -0.44
C ASN A 72 -12.88 -4.94 -0.48
N ALA A 73 -13.62 -4.91 0.63
CA ALA A 73 -14.93 -5.56 0.74
C ALA A 73 -15.96 -5.15 -0.34
N THR A 74 -15.79 -4.00 -1.01
CA THR A 74 -16.70 -3.54 -2.07
C THR A 74 -16.26 -3.93 -3.48
N GLY A 75 -15.04 -4.45 -3.67
CA GLY A 75 -14.59 -4.94 -4.97
C GLY A 75 -13.11 -5.27 -5.05
N ALA A 76 -12.73 -5.97 -6.11
CA ALA A 76 -11.35 -6.42 -6.33
C ALA A 76 -10.46 -5.29 -6.86
N GLY A 77 -9.17 -5.34 -6.53
CA GLY A 77 -8.17 -4.37 -7.03
C GLY A 77 -6.95 -5.07 -7.62
N HIS A 78 -6.35 -4.45 -8.64
CA HIS A 78 -5.12 -4.93 -9.26
C HIS A 78 -4.16 -3.77 -9.52
N LEU A 79 -2.92 -3.89 -9.01
CA LEU A 79 -1.85 -2.90 -9.17
C LEU A 79 -0.63 -3.54 -9.83
N GLU A 80 -0.07 -2.88 -10.83
CA GLU A 80 1.17 -3.30 -11.50
C GLU A 80 2.27 -2.25 -11.34
N VAL A 81 3.43 -2.66 -10.82
CA VAL A 81 4.61 -1.79 -10.70
C VAL A 81 5.70 -2.29 -11.64
N ASN A 82 6.04 -1.44 -12.61
CA ASN A 82 6.88 -1.78 -13.75
C ASN A 82 8.19 -0.97 -13.75
N THR A 83 9.00 -1.14 -14.81
CA THR A 83 10.28 -0.43 -14.93
C THR A 83 10.05 1.08 -14.95
N GLY A 84 10.81 1.83 -14.16
CA GLY A 84 10.63 3.28 -13.98
C GLY A 84 9.64 3.65 -12.88
N GLY A 85 8.77 2.72 -12.48
CA GLY A 85 7.79 2.90 -11.41
C GLY A 85 8.45 3.12 -10.06
N VAL A 86 8.12 4.22 -9.39
CA VAL A 86 8.44 4.43 -7.96
C VAL A 86 7.17 4.91 -7.26
N LEU A 87 6.63 4.05 -6.39
CA LEU A 87 5.47 4.33 -5.56
C LEU A 87 5.92 4.46 -4.10
N ASP A 88 5.79 5.67 -3.56
CA ASP A 88 6.08 5.94 -2.15
C ASP A 88 4.76 6.07 -1.36
N ILE A 89 4.46 5.08 -0.52
CA ILE A 89 3.36 5.15 0.44
C ILE A 89 3.88 5.91 1.65
N GLN A 90 3.59 7.21 1.68
CA GLN A 90 4.12 8.14 2.64
C GLN A 90 3.11 8.45 3.71
N ALA A 91 3.46 8.09 4.94
CA ALA A 91 2.82 8.64 6.10
C ALA A 91 2.90 10.18 6.06
N GLY A 92 1.74 10.84 5.96
CA GLY A 92 1.60 12.15 6.58
C GLY A 92 1.99 12.04 8.06
N ASN A 93 2.01 13.12 8.83
CA ASN A 93 2.26 13.02 10.28
C ASN A 93 1.14 12.28 11.07
N GLY A 94 0.38 11.40 10.41
CA GLY A 94 -0.73 10.64 10.94
C GLY A 94 -0.33 9.28 11.49
N VAL A 95 -1.19 8.75 12.36
CA VAL A 95 -1.24 7.35 12.75
C VAL A 95 -2.27 6.69 11.83
N ASN A 96 -1.96 5.52 11.25
CA ASN A 96 -2.79 4.67 10.37
C ASN A 96 -2.42 4.65 8.87
N ASP A 97 -1.24 5.13 8.49
CA ASP A 97 -0.77 4.99 7.12
C ASP A 97 -0.47 3.51 6.83
N THR A 98 -0.99 2.94 5.75
CA THR A 98 -0.92 1.49 5.53
C THR A 98 -0.98 1.20 4.04
N PHE A 99 -0.22 0.20 3.60
CA PHE A 99 -0.44 -0.40 2.28
C PHE A 99 -1.14 -1.74 2.50
N ILE A 100 -2.40 -1.84 2.08
CA ILE A 100 -3.23 -3.02 2.24
C ILE A 100 -3.52 -3.63 0.87
N VAL A 101 -3.32 -4.94 0.77
CA VAL A 101 -3.70 -5.75 -0.39
C VAL A 101 -4.73 -6.76 0.09
N GLY A 102 -5.98 -6.62 -0.37
CA GLY A 102 -7.10 -7.46 0.05
C GLY A 102 -7.65 -7.10 1.43
N ASP A 103 -8.32 -5.95 1.55
CA ASP A 103 -8.95 -5.45 2.78
C ASP A 103 -10.41 -5.94 2.92
N GLY A 104 -10.60 -7.13 3.48
CA GLY A 104 -11.90 -7.81 3.51
C GLY A 104 -12.42 -8.23 2.13
N GLY A 105 -11.62 -8.06 1.08
CA GLY A 105 -11.88 -8.48 -0.29
C GLY A 105 -10.61 -8.99 -0.98
N THR A 106 -10.58 -9.00 -2.31
CA THR A 106 -9.45 -9.56 -3.08
C THR A 106 -8.56 -8.46 -3.67
N GLY A 107 -7.29 -8.45 -3.30
CA GLY A 107 -6.28 -7.55 -3.82
C GLY A 107 -5.13 -8.29 -4.47
N THR A 108 -4.64 -7.77 -5.59
CA THR A 108 -3.47 -8.32 -6.27
C THR A 108 -2.48 -7.20 -6.60
N VAL A 109 -1.20 -7.43 -6.27
CA VAL A 109 -0.08 -6.59 -6.70
C VAL A 109 0.90 -7.44 -7.48
N VAL A 110 1.30 -6.94 -8.65
CA VAL A 110 2.35 -7.54 -9.48
C VAL A 110 3.47 -6.52 -9.69
N GLN A 111 4.65 -6.84 -9.18
CA GLN A 111 5.84 -6.01 -9.33
C GLN A 111 6.91 -6.74 -10.14
N THR A 112 7.09 -6.30 -11.39
CA THR A 112 8.09 -6.89 -12.28
C THR A 112 9.43 -6.14 -12.24
N ALA A 113 9.40 -4.88 -11.83
CA ALA A 113 10.56 -4.01 -11.65
C ALA A 113 10.18 -2.81 -10.73
N GLY A 114 10.91 -1.70 -10.83
CA GLY A 114 10.57 -0.48 -10.10
C GLY A 114 10.77 -0.59 -8.60
N THR A 115 10.14 0.29 -7.85
CA THR A 115 10.26 0.35 -6.40
C THR A 115 8.94 0.71 -5.74
N VAL A 116 8.57 -0.05 -4.71
CA VAL A 116 7.51 0.32 -3.76
C VAL A 116 8.18 0.53 -2.42
N ARG A 117 7.98 1.69 -1.80
CA ARG A 117 8.50 1.96 -0.45
C ARG A 117 7.40 2.47 0.46
N GLY A 118 7.48 2.06 1.70
CA GLY A 118 6.71 2.63 2.78
C GLY A 118 7.57 3.54 3.63
N ASN A 119 7.28 4.85 3.64
CA ASN A 119 7.86 5.77 4.63
C ASN A 119 6.80 6.04 5.69
N TRP A 120 7.09 5.61 6.90
CA TRP A 120 6.08 4.96 7.68
C TRP A 120 6.18 5.41 9.13
N ASN A 121 5.71 6.62 9.41
CA ASN A 121 5.80 7.23 10.72
C ASN A 121 4.70 6.68 11.66
N GLY A 122 4.91 5.52 12.31
CA GLY A 122 3.99 4.98 13.33
C GLY A 122 3.92 3.45 13.38
N ASN A 123 2.70 2.88 13.50
CA ASN A 123 2.41 1.45 13.25
C ASN A 123 1.88 1.17 11.81
N PRO A 124 2.56 1.60 10.73
CA PRO A 124 2.12 1.28 9.39
C PRO A 124 2.62 -0.09 8.98
N ASN A 125 1.77 -0.87 8.32
CA ASN A 125 2.14 -2.20 7.88
C ASN A 125 1.93 -2.32 6.37
N LEU A 126 2.75 -3.15 5.73
CA LEU A 126 2.28 -3.83 4.54
C LEU A 126 1.38 -4.96 5.04
N LEU A 127 0.09 -4.92 4.71
CA LEU A 127 -0.87 -5.97 5.07
C LEU A 127 -1.29 -6.73 3.81
N LEU A 128 -1.05 -8.04 3.78
CA LEU A 128 -1.60 -8.92 2.75
C LEU A 128 -2.70 -9.78 3.38
N GLY A 129 -3.92 -9.66 2.87
CA GLY A 129 -5.10 -10.36 3.39
C GLY A 129 -5.51 -9.82 4.75
N ASN A 130 -6.00 -8.58 4.80
CA ASN A 130 -6.49 -7.93 6.01
C ASN A 130 -7.96 -8.25 6.26
N GLY A 131 -8.29 -8.65 7.49
CA GLY A 131 -9.63 -9.04 7.92
C GLY A 131 -10.01 -10.47 7.49
N THR A 132 -10.99 -11.06 8.18
CA THR A 132 -11.40 -12.48 8.01
C THR A 132 -11.76 -12.93 6.59
N SER A 133 -12.15 -12.02 5.69
CA SER A 133 -12.43 -12.29 4.28
C SER A 133 -11.39 -11.70 3.32
N GLY A 134 -10.34 -11.07 3.84
CA GLY A 134 -9.25 -10.51 3.06
C GLY A 134 -8.46 -11.60 2.36
N ASN A 135 -8.22 -11.40 1.06
CA ASN A 135 -7.34 -12.23 0.26
C ASN A 135 -6.38 -11.31 -0.50
N GLY A 136 -5.14 -11.24 -0.03
CA GLY A 136 -4.11 -10.38 -0.60
C GLY A 136 -2.97 -11.17 -1.21
N THR A 137 -2.69 -10.94 -2.49
CA THR A 137 -1.53 -11.53 -3.17
C THR A 137 -0.57 -10.44 -3.63
N TYR A 138 0.70 -10.55 -3.24
CA TYR A 138 1.79 -9.74 -3.77
C TYR A 138 2.80 -10.63 -4.48
N THR A 139 2.98 -10.43 -5.78
CA THR A 139 4.01 -11.13 -6.56
C THR A 139 5.10 -10.16 -6.98
N ILE A 140 6.35 -10.42 -6.58
CA ILE A 140 7.53 -9.65 -6.96
C ILE A 140 8.56 -10.54 -7.65
N SER A 141 8.94 -10.17 -8.87
CA SER A 141 9.98 -10.87 -9.66
C SER A 141 11.19 -9.99 -9.97
N GLY A 142 11.09 -8.68 -9.76
CA GLY A 142 12.20 -7.75 -9.89
C GLY A 142 11.92 -6.46 -9.12
N GLY A 143 12.92 -5.58 -9.05
CA GLY A 143 12.81 -4.33 -8.32
C GLY A 143 12.90 -4.49 -6.81
N THR A 144 12.37 -3.50 -6.09
CA THR A 144 12.48 -3.39 -4.63
C THR A 144 11.11 -3.16 -3.99
N LEU A 145 10.80 -3.95 -2.96
CA LEU A 145 9.76 -3.66 -1.98
C LEU A 145 10.45 -3.34 -0.65
N ASP A 146 10.36 -2.08 -0.22
CA ASP A 146 10.99 -1.61 1.01
C ASP A 146 9.94 -1.20 2.05
N SER A 147 9.93 -1.97 3.11
CA SER A 147 9.06 -1.89 4.27
C SER A 147 9.89 -1.75 5.56
N SER A 148 11.13 -1.25 5.42
CA SER A 148 12.12 -1.19 6.51
C SER A 148 12.13 0.13 7.29
N GLU A 149 11.57 1.19 6.72
CA GLU A 149 11.54 2.50 7.36
C GLU A 149 10.36 2.61 8.34
N GLY A 150 10.54 3.38 9.41
CA GLY A 150 9.47 3.67 10.37
C GLY A 150 9.53 2.93 11.72
N ASN A 151 9.03 3.57 12.77
CA ASN A 151 9.08 3.00 14.13
C ASN A 151 7.80 2.20 14.47
N GLY A 152 7.78 0.95 14.06
CA GLY A 152 6.67 0.02 14.30
C GLY A 152 6.35 -0.82 13.07
N SER A 153 6.94 -0.44 11.94
CA SER A 153 6.71 -1.02 10.63
C SER A 153 6.88 -2.54 10.59
N ARG A 154 5.85 -3.23 10.11
CA ARG A 154 5.91 -4.66 9.85
C ARG A 154 5.29 -5.02 8.51
N GLY A 155 5.89 -5.98 7.83
CA GLY A 155 5.15 -6.78 6.86
C GLY A 155 4.28 -7.77 7.63
N ILE A 156 2.98 -7.80 7.35
CA ILE A 156 2.06 -8.79 7.87
C ILE A 156 1.43 -9.52 6.71
N ILE A 157 1.68 -10.82 6.66
CA ILE A 157 1.19 -11.72 5.61
C ILE A 157 0.14 -12.61 6.26
N GLY A 158 -1.13 -12.44 5.91
CA GLY A 158 -2.28 -13.10 6.54
C GLY A 158 -2.66 -12.45 7.87
N ASP A 159 -3.33 -11.29 7.81
CA ASP A 159 -3.83 -10.57 8.98
C ASP A 159 -5.34 -10.80 9.15
N GLU A 160 -5.72 -11.83 9.91
CA GLU A 160 -7.08 -12.40 9.97
C GLU A 160 -7.58 -13.08 8.69
N GLY A 161 -7.04 -12.73 7.52
CA GLY A 161 -7.34 -13.34 6.24
C GLY A 161 -6.20 -14.14 5.63
N VAL A 162 -6.25 -14.31 4.31
CA VAL A 162 -5.25 -15.04 3.52
C VAL A 162 -4.30 -14.05 2.85
N GLY A 163 -3.03 -14.08 3.23
CA GLY A 163 -1.98 -13.29 2.62
C GLY A 163 -0.95 -14.18 1.93
N GLU A 164 -0.58 -13.81 0.70
CA GLU A 164 0.44 -14.53 -0.07
C GLU A 164 1.48 -13.56 -0.63
N LEU A 165 2.74 -13.77 -0.26
CA LEU A 165 3.89 -13.07 -0.83
C LEU A 165 4.72 -14.04 -1.67
N ASN A 166 4.77 -13.79 -2.98
CA ASN A 166 5.52 -14.57 -3.95
C ASN A 166 6.78 -13.79 -4.37
N VAL A 167 7.96 -14.30 -4.02
CA VAL A 167 9.25 -13.67 -4.31
C VAL A 167 10.08 -14.55 -5.24
N SER A 168 10.53 -13.99 -6.36
CA SER A 168 11.25 -14.74 -7.38
C SER A 168 12.36 -13.92 -8.05
N SER A 169 13.16 -14.59 -8.87
CA SER A 169 14.18 -13.99 -9.76
C SER A 169 15.15 -13.05 -9.04
N THR A 170 15.13 -11.74 -9.31
CA THR A 170 16.08 -10.76 -8.75
C THR A 170 15.44 -9.78 -7.77
N ALA A 171 14.20 -10.05 -7.34
CA ALA A 171 13.46 -9.22 -6.41
C ALA A 171 14.24 -8.98 -5.09
N SER A 172 14.12 -7.77 -4.54
CA SER A 172 14.60 -7.46 -3.20
C SER A 172 13.45 -6.98 -2.33
N VAL A 173 13.14 -7.75 -1.29
CA VAL A 173 12.10 -7.41 -0.31
C VAL A 173 12.78 -7.19 1.03
N THR A 174 12.53 -6.04 1.65
CA THR A 174 13.05 -5.74 2.99
C THR A 174 11.91 -5.29 3.87
N PHE A 175 11.82 -5.89 5.05
CA PHE A 175 10.92 -5.55 6.14
C PHE A 175 11.74 -5.08 7.34
N ARG A 176 11.15 -4.22 8.18
CA ARG A 176 11.70 -3.99 9.52
C ARG A 176 11.37 -5.19 10.42
N GLY A 177 10.09 -5.43 10.70
CA GLY A 177 9.61 -6.70 11.26
C GLY A 177 8.73 -7.46 10.26
N LEU A 178 8.61 -8.77 10.41
CA LEU A 178 7.80 -9.63 9.56
C LEU A 178 6.94 -10.56 10.42
N THR A 179 5.63 -10.57 10.18
CA THR A 179 4.69 -11.53 10.74
C THR A 179 4.02 -12.32 9.61
N VAL A 180 3.93 -13.63 9.75
CA VAL A 180 3.23 -14.52 8.81
C VAL A 180 2.18 -15.31 9.60
N GLY A 181 0.90 -15.09 9.29
CA GLY A 181 -0.24 -15.58 10.05
C GLY A 181 -0.36 -14.87 11.41
N ASN A 182 -0.94 -13.66 11.43
CA ASN A 182 -0.89 -12.75 12.59
C ASN A 182 -1.95 -12.98 13.67
N SER A 183 -3.23 -13.03 13.31
CA SER A 183 -4.30 -13.15 14.31
C SER A 183 -5.58 -13.63 13.68
N GLY A 184 -6.39 -14.39 14.42
CA GLY A 184 -7.69 -14.87 13.95
C GLY A 184 -7.65 -16.29 13.37
N SER A 185 -8.80 -16.96 13.40
CA SER A 185 -8.93 -18.37 12.99
C SER A 185 -8.69 -18.61 11.50
N SER A 186 -8.71 -17.55 10.70
CA SER A 186 -8.55 -17.57 9.25
C SER A 186 -7.22 -16.96 8.79
N ALA A 187 -6.35 -16.56 9.72
CA ALA A 187 -5.04 -16.02 9.38
C ALA A 187 -4.15 -17.10 8.75
N ASP A 188 -4.01 -17.03 7.44
CA ASP A 188 -3.13 -17.88 6.66
C ASP A 188 -2.15 -17.00 5.89
N GLY A 189 -0.91 -16.98 6.37
CA GLY A 189 0.18 -16.27 5.73
C GLY A 189 1.09 -17.24 5.01
N THR A 190 1.34 -16.99 3.73
CA THR A 190 2.30 -17.78 2.94
C THR A 190 3.34 -16.88 2.30
N ILE A 191 4.62 -17.26 2.42
CA ILE A 191 5.71 -16.67 1.65
C ILE A 191 6.33 -17.76 0.78
N ASN A 192 6.25 -17.60 -0.54
CA ASN A 192 6.87 -18.49 -1.50
C ASN A 192 8.10 -17.81 -2.09
N GLN A 193 9.30 -18.26 -1.72
CA GLN A 193 10.55 -17.70 -2.23
C GLN A 193 11.24 -18.71 -3.16
N SER A 194 11.23 -18.42 -4.47
CA SER A 194 11.91 -19.21 -5.50
C SER A 194 13.16 -18.52 -6.08
N GLY A 195 13.43 -17.29 -5.64
CA GLY A 195 14.57 -16.46 -6.00
C GLY A 195 14.57 -15.16 -5.18
N GLY A 196 15.39 -14.19 -5.58
CA GLY A 196 15.47 -12.89 -4.92
C GLY A 196 15.92 -12.96 -3.46
N THR A 197 15.63 -11.90 -2.71
CA THR A 197 15.92 -11.79 -1.27
C THR A 197 14.70 -11.33 -0.50
N VAL A 198 14.51 -11.90 0.70
CA VAL A 198 13.57 -11.42 1.71
C VAL A 198 14.36 -11.21 2.99
N ASN A 199 14.44 -9.96 3.44
CA ASN A 199 15.16 -9.58 4.65
C ASN A 199 14.18 -9.01 5.67
N ALA A 200 14.30 -9.41 6.93
CA ALA A 200 13.64 -8.76 8.06
C ALA A 200 14.72 -8.36 9.07
N SER A 201 14.81 -7.08 9.40
CA SER A 201 15.94 -6.52 10.15
C SER A 201 15.77 -6.48 11.67
N LEU A 202 14.54 -6.68 12.17
CA LEU A 202 14.19 -6.63 13.60
C LEU A 202 13.68 -7.97 14.13
N ASP A 203 12.42 -8.32 13.82
CA ASP A 203 11.78 -9.54 14.30
C ASP A 203 11.05 -10.30 13.20
N VAL A 204 11.03 -11.64 13.31
CA VAL A 204 10.23 -12.53 12.47
C VAL A 204 9.31 -13.36 13.35
N ARG A 205 8.01 -13.38 13.04
CA ARG A 205 6.96 -14.10 13.77
C ARG A 205 6.19 -14.99 12.80
N LEU A 206 5.98 -16.25 13.16
CA LEU A 206 5.25 -17.23 12.35
C LEU A 206 4.13 -17.85 13.17
N GLY A 207 2.90 -17.84 12.65
CA GLY A 207 1.73 -18.51 13.22
C GLY A 207 1.41 -18.08 14.65
N VAL A 208 1.23 -16.78 14.87
CA VAL A 208 1.00 -16.19 16.21
C VAL A 208 -0.45 -16.30 16.71
N GLY A 209 -1.18 -17.33 16.25
CA GLY A 209 -2.56 -17.64 16.64
C GLY A 209 -2.71 -18.26 18.02
#